data_AF-A0A6C0BZ78-F1
#
_entry.id   AF-A0A6C0BZ78-F1
#
_cell.length_a   1.000
_cell.length_b   1.000
_cell.length_c   1.000
_cell.angle_alpha   90.00
_cell.angle_beta   90.00
_cell.angle_gamma   90.00
#
_symmetry.space_group_name_H-M   'P 1'
#
loop_
_entity.id
_entity.type
_entity.pdbx_description
1 polymer ?
#
loop_
_entity_poly.entity_id
_entity_poly.type
_entity_poly.pdbx_seq_one_letter_code
_entity_poly.pdbx_strand_id
1 'polypeptide(L)'
;MNFSNSPKLIESGTKYFLKESLKNCKELKQSYYNHIVNIGLFSLFIIFLGFILYYKKGNKLNPHEKKQKMLDKEKFILDKIRVIREKNRKDANDLITNLPNFESSFEILHKKYYKI
;
A
#
# COMPACT_ATOMS: atom_id res chain seq x y z
N MET A 1 -58.83 -44.67 -23.57
CA MET A 1 -58.14 -44.84 -22.27
C MET A 1 -57.02 -45.85 -22.46
N ASN A 2 -55.77 -45.40 -22.61
CA ASN A 2 -54.62 -46.30 -22.78
C ASN A 2 -53.86 -46.41 -21.46
N PHE A 3 -54.28 -47.35 -20.61
CA PHE A 3 -53.43 -47.84 -19.53
C PHE A 3 -52.36 -48.75 -20.15
N SER A 4 -51.21 -48.17 -20.48
CA SER A 4 -49.98 -48.95 -20.70
C SER A 4 -49.59 -49.59 -19.37
N ASN A 5 -50.14 -50.79 -19.13
CA ASN A 5 -49.99 -51.55 -17.90
C ASN A 5 -48.74 -52.43 -17.98
N SER A 6 -47.58 -51.82 -18.27
CA SER A 6 -46.31 -52.52 -18.10
C SER A 6 -46.08 -52.70 -16.60
N PRO A 7 -45.91 -53.94 -16.10
CA PRO A 7 -45.66 -54.16 -14.68
C PRO A 7 -44.37 -53.44 -14.29
N LYS A 8 -44.49 -52.47 -13.37
CA LYS A 8 -43.33 -51.77 -12.81
C LYS A 8 -42.94 -52.48 -11.52
N LEU A 9 -41.66 -52.85 -11.42
CA LEU A 9 -41.08 -53.50 -10.25
C LEU A 9 -41.04 -52.60 -9.00
N ILE A 10 -41.45 -51.34 -9.11
CA ILE A 10 -41.36 -50.32 -8.07
C ILE A 10 -42.70 -49.60 -7.97
N GLU A 11 -43.22 -49.48 -6.76
CA GLU A 11 -44.41 -48.68 -6.49
C GLU A 11 -44.18 -47.18 -6.75
N SER A 12 -45.26 -46.47 -7.09
CA SER A 12 -45.19 -45.03 -7.34
C SER A 12 -44.73 -44.22 -6.12
N GLY A 13 -45.05 -44.69 -4.89
CA GLY A 13 -44.65 -44.06 -3.62
C GLY A 13 -43.14 -44.10 -3.39
N THR A 14 -42.56 -45.30 -3.35
CA THR A 14 -41.10 -45.51 -3.31
C THR A 14 -40.35 -44.77 -4.42
N LYS A 15 -40.88 -44.75 -5.65
CA LYS A 15 -40.26 -43.98 -6.75
C LYS A 15 -40.22 -42.48 -6.45
N TYR A 16 -41.30 -41.92 -5.90
CA TYR A 16 -41.37 -40.51 -5.53
C TYR A 16 -40.42 -40.20 -4.37
N PHE A 17 -40.43 -41.03 -3.32
CA PHE A 17 -39.58 -40.88 -2.15
C PHE A 17 -38.08 -40.88 -2.52
N LEU A 18 -37.65 -41.84 -3.34
CA LEU A 18 -36.26 -41.90 -3.81
C LEU A 18 -35.89 -40.67 -4.64
N LYS A 19 -36.77 -40.24 -5.54
CA LYS A 19 -36.53 -39.05 -6.37
C LYS A 19 -36.38 -37.79 -5.51
N GLU A 20 -37.26 -37.60 -4.52
CA GLU A 20 -37.20 -36.43 -3.64
C GLU A 20 -35.98 -36.49 -2.72
N SER A 21 -35.62 -37.68 -2.22
CA SER A 21 -34.40 -37.88 -1.43
C SER A 21 -33.14 -37.51 -2.21
N LEU A 22 -33.02 -37.94 -3.47
CA LEU A 22 -31.88 -37.57 -4.33
C LEU A 22 -31.84 -36.06 -4.61
N LYS A 23 -32.99 -35.43 -4.80
CA LYS A 23 -33.10 -33.98 -4.99
C LYS A 23 -32.63 -33.23 -3.73
N ASN A 24 -33.12 -33.64 -2.55
CA ASN A 24 -32.71 -33.07 -1.28
C ASN A 24 -31.20 -33.25 -1.04
N CYS A 25 -30.63 -34.41 -1.34
CA CYS A 25 -29.19 -34.62 -1.24
C CYS A 25 -28.38 -33.64 -2.13
N LYS A 26 -28.87 -33.36 -3.35
CA LYS A 26 -28.23 -32.40 -4.25
C LYS A 26 -28.33 -30.97 -3.70
N GLU A 27 -29.50 -30.56 -3.23
CA GLU A 27 -29.72 -29.23 -2.66
C GLU A 27 -28.89 -29.01 -1.40
N LEU A 28 -28.83 -30.01 -0.51
CA LEU A 28 -27.97 -30.00 0.68
C LEU A 28 -26.49 -29.84 0.31
N LYS A 29 -26.00 -30.63 -0.66
CA LYS A 29 -24.62 -30.52 -1.14
C LYS A 29 -24.32 -29.12 -1.70
N GLN A 30 -25.24 -28.57 -2.48
CA GLN A 30 -25.09 -27.25 -3.09
C GLN A 30 -25.10 -26.14 -2.03
N SER A 31 -26.04 -26.19 -1.07
CA SER A 31 -26.11 -25.24 0.03
C SER A 31 -24.84 -25.29 0.88
N TYR A 32 -24.37 -26.49 1.24
CA TYR A 32 -23.13 -26.67 2.01
C TYR A 32 -21.90 -26.08 1.30
N TYR A 33 -21.76 -26.35 -0.01
CA TYR A 33 -20.66 -25.79 -0.80
C TYR A 33 -20.74 -24.26 -0.86
N ASN A 34 -21.93 -23.71 -1.10
CA ASN A 34 -22.14 -22.26 -1.11
C ASN A 34 -21.78 -21.62 0.23
N HIS A 35 -22.18 -22.23 1.35
CA HIS A 35 -21.83 -21.75 2.69
C HIS A 35 -20.32 -21.78 2.93
N ILE A 36 -19.64 -22.88 2.58
CA ILE A 36 -18.17 -22.97 2.71
C ILE A 36 -17.48 -21.89 1.90
N VAL A 37 -17.87 -21.71 0.63
CA VAL A 37 -17.26 -20.70 -0.25
C VAL A 37 -17.47 -19.30 0.32
N ASN A 38 -18.69 -18.99 0.78
CA ASN A 38 -19.00 -17.68 1.37
C ASN A 38 -18.18 -17.43 2.64
N ILE A 39 -18.05 -18.42 3.53
CA ILE A 39 -17.22 -18.33 4.74
C ILE A 39 -15.74 -18.18 4.38
N GLY A 40 -15.26 -18.92 3.38
CA GLY A 40 -13.89 -18.81 2.86
C GLY A 40 -13.58 -17.42 2.32
N LEU A 41 -14.48 -16.87 1.50
CA LEU A 41 -14.36 -15.51 0.95
C LEU A 41 -14.38 -14.44 2.06
N PHE A 42 -15.28 -14.58 3.04
CA PHE A 42 -15.35 -13.67 4.18
C PHE A 42 -14.08 -13.73 5.04
N SER A 43 -13.58 -14.93 5.31
CA SER A 43 -12.32 -15.12 6.06
C SER A 43 -11.14 -14.50 5.32
N LEU A 44 -11.05 -14.69 4.00
CA LEU A 44 -10.02 -14.07 3.17
C LEU A 44 -10.09 -12.55 3.21
N PHE A 45 -11.30 -11.97 3.17
CA PHE A 45 -11.49 -10.53 3.32
C PHE A 45 -11.01 -10.01 4.69
N ILE A 46 -11.34 -10.70 5.78
CA ILE A 46 -10.87 -10.33 7.12
C ILE A 46 -9.34 -10.42 7.20
N ILE A 47 -8.75 -11.48 6.66
CA ILE A 47 -7.29 -11.65 6.62
C ILE A 47 -6.65 -10.50 5.84
N PHE A 48 -7.16 -10.17 4.66
CA PHE A 48 -6.66 -9.06 3.84
C PHE A 48 -6.77 -7.72 4.57
N LEU A 49 -7.91 -7.46 5.21
CA LEU A 49 -8.11 -6.26 6.02
C LEU A 49 -7.16 -6.22 7.23
N GLY A 50 -6.96 -7.38 7.89
CA GLY A 50 -6.00 -7.56 8.97
C GLY A 50 -4.57 -7.27 8.52
N PHE A 51 -4.16 -7.76 7.36
CA PHE A 51 -2.88 -7.44 6.75
C PHE A 51 -2.75 -5.94 6.49
N ILE A 52 -3.73 -5.30 5.84
CA ILE A 52 -3.71 -3.85 5.59
C ILE A 52 -3.56 -3.08 6.90
N LEU A 53 -4.33 -3.42 7.93
CA LEU A 53 -4.26 -2.78 9.24
C LEU A 53 -2.91 -3.01 9.92
N TYR A 54 -2.36 -4.22 9.82
CA TYR A 54 -1.05 -4.56 10.36
C TYR A 54 0.07 -3.75 9.69
N TYR A 55 0.09 -3.69 8.36
CA TYR A 55 1.03 -2.86 7.60
C TYR A 55 0.83 -1.37 7.91
N LYS A 56 -0.41 -0.90 8.02
CA LYS A 56 -0.74 0.48 8.39
C LYS A 56 -0.28 0.81 9.82
N LYS A 57 -0.35 -0.15 10.75
CA LYS A 57 0.15 0.01 12.12
C LYS A 57 1.69 0.11 12.14
N GLY A 58 2.39 -0.67 11.32
CA GLY A 58 3.84 -0.52 11.13
C GLY A 58 4.24 0.82 10.47
N ASN A 59 3.39 1.36 9.59
CA ASN A 59 3.60 2.69 8.97
C ASN A 59 3.24 3.86 9.90
N LYS A 60 2.55 3.64 11.02
CA LYS A 60 2.53 4.63 12.11
C LYS A 60 3.87 4.52 12.82
N LEU A 61 4.87 5.24 12.31
CA LEU A 61 6.11 5.54 13.04
C LEU A 61 5.73 5.83 14.49
N ASN A 62 6.37 5.11 15.42
CA ASN A 62 6.22 5.34 16.84
C ASN A 62 6.29 6.86 17.09
N PRO A 63 5.37 7.49 17.85
CA PRO A 63 5.39 8.94 18.08
C PRO A 63 6.78 9.46 18.47
N HIS A 64 7.56 8.63 19.16
CA HIS A 64 8.97 8.88 19.46
C HIS A 64 9.85 9.00 18.19
N GLU A 65 9.79 8.03 17.28
CA GLU A 65 10.54 8.06 16.02
C GLU A 65 10.12 9.23 15.10
N LYS A 66 8.82 9.57 15.08
CA LYS A 66 8.35 10.73 14.32
C LYS A 66 8.95 12.02 14.88
N LYS A 67 8.99 12.17 16.21
CA LYS A 67 9.60 13.33 16.87
C LYS A 67 11.10 13.38 16.59
N GLN A 68 11.80 12.26 16.66
CA GLN A 68 13.23 12.19 16.38
C GLN A 68 13.55 12.56 14.92
N LYS A 69 12.81 12.02 13.95
CA LYS A 69 12.94 12.42 12.54
C LYS A 69 12.64 13.90 12.30
N MET A 70 11.74 14.51 13.07
CA MET A 70 11.48 15.95 12.99
C MET A 70 12.66 16.77 13.53
N LEU A 71 13.21 16.38 14.68
CA LEU A 71 14.38 17.01 15.27
C LEU A 71 15.60 16.90 14.34
N ASP A 72 15.81 15.74 13.72
CA ASP A 72 16.91 15.52 12.78
C ASP A 72 16.79 16.42 11.54
N LYS A 73 15.56 16.57 11.01
CA LYS A 73 15.28 17.48 9.90
C LYS A 73 15.52 18.94 10.28
N GLU A 74 15.05 19.36 11.44
CA GLU A 74 15.25 20.72 11.95
C GLU A 74 16.74 21.02 12.13
N LYS A 75 17.48 20.10 12.76
CA LYS A 75 18.94 20.21 12.94
C LYS A 75 19.65 20.33 11.60
N PHE A 76 19.29 19.49 10.62
CA PHE A 76 19.88 19.55 9.28
C PHE A 76 19.66 20.90 8.58
N ILE A 77 18.45 21.46 8.69
CA ILE A 77 18.13 22.77 8.12
C ILE A 77 18.94 23.87 8.83
N LEU A 78 19.00 23.83 10.16
CA LEU A 78 19.76 24.79 10.96
C LEU A 78 21.27 24.75 10.64
N ASP A 79 21.84 23.55 10.48
CA ASP A 79 23.24 23.39 10.10
C ASP A 79 23.50 23.95 8.70
N LYS A 80 22.61 23.72 7.72
CA LYS A 80 22.73 24.34 6.39
C LYS A 80 22.68 25.86 6.46
N ILE A 81 21.75 26.43 7.25
CA ILE A 81 21.65 27.89 7.43
C ILE A 81 22.94 28.44 8.04
N ARG A 82 23.51 27.76 9.03
CA ARG A 82 24.77 28.16 9.66
C ARG A 82 25.91 28.19 8.65
N VAL A 83 26.08 27.12 7.87
CA VAL A 83 27.13 27.03 6.84
C VAL A 83 27.00 28.17 5.81
N ILE A 84 25.79 28.47 5.34
CA ILE A 84 25.54 29.56 4.39
C ILE A 84 25.89 30.91 5.03
N ARG A 85 25.47 31.13 6.27
CA ARG A 85 25.77 32.38 7.00
C ARG A 85 27.27 32.57 7.22
N GLU A 86 27.99 31.51 7.58
CA GLU A 86 29.43 31.56 7.76
C GLU A 86 30.17 31.83 6.45
N LYS A 87 29.72 31.23 5.35
CA LYS A 87 30.24 31.53 4.01
C LYS A 87 30.04 33.01 3.67
N ASN A 88 28.81 33.51 3.77
CA ASN A 88 28.51 34.92 3.52
C ASN A 88 29.32 35.86 4.43
N ARG A 89 29.56 35.48 5.69
CA ARG A 89 30.38 36.29 6.62
C ARG A 89 31.86 36.28 6.22
N LYS A 90 32.40 35.16 5.72
CA LYS A 90 33.76 35.10 5.20
C LYS A 90 33.90 35.96 3.94
N ASP A 91 32.97 35.82 3.00
CA ASP A 91 32.93 36.61 1.77
C ASP A 91 32.82 38.12 2.07
N ALA A 92 32.04 38.50 3.09
CA ALA A 92 31.94 39.88 3.56
C ALA A 92 33.19 40.34 4.36
N ASN A 93 33.82 39.48 5.16
CA ASN A 93 35.02 39.85 5.92
C ASN A 93 36.26 39.97 5.03
N ASP A 94 36.32 39.27 3.89
CA ASP A 94 37.35 39.46 2.87
C ASP A 94 37.24 40.85 2.20
N LEU A 95 36.13 41.59 2.41
CA LEU A 95 35.85 42.89 1.77
C LEU A 95 35.36 43.95 2.77
N ILE A 96 36.22 44.92 3.11
CA ILE A 96 35.89 46.02 4.04
C ILE A 96 34.69 46.88 3.56
N THR A 97 34.46 46.98 2.25
CA THR A 97 33.56 47.97 1.66
C THR A 97 32.13 47.49 1.40
N ASN A 98 31.77 46.25 1.73
CA ASN A 98 30.43 45.68 1.47
C ASN A 98 30.00 45.75 -0.02
N LEU A 99 30.96 45.97 -0.93
CA LEU A 99 30.77 46.04 -2.37
C LEU A 99 31.04 44.65 -2.98
N PRO A 100 30.30 44.22 -4.01
CA PRO A 100 30.61 42.97 -4.70
C PRO A 100 32.00 43.05 -5.34
N ASN A 101 32.75 41.94 -5.31
CA ASN A 101 33.99 41.84 -6.08
C ASN A 101 33.70 42.11 -7.56
N PHE A 102 34.44 43.05 -8.14
CA PHE A 102 34.33 43.32 -9.58
C PHE A 102 34.91 42.14 -10.34
N GLU A 103 34.06 41.35 -11.00
CA GLU A 103 34.48 40.32 -11.93
C GLU A 103 34.42 40.87 -13.36
N SER A 104 35.58 40.99 -14.01
CA SER A 104 35.64 41.35 -15.43
C SER A 104 35.11 40.20 -16.28
N SER A 105 34.21 40.48 -17.24
CA SER A 105 33.70 39.47 -18.18
C SER A 105 34.81 38.71 -18.92
N PHE A 106 35.95 39.37 -19.15
CA PHE A 106 37.13 38.74 -19.76
C PHE A 106 37.78 37.70 -18.82
N GLU A 107 37.88 38.01 -17.52
CA GLU A 107 38.50 37.17 -16.50
C GLU A 107 37.66 35.91 -16.20
N ILE A 108 36.33 36.05 -16.16
CA ILE A 108 35.37 34.93 -16.02
C ILE A 108 35.54 33.94 -17.20
N LEU A 109 35.62 34.48 -18.43
CA LEU A 109 35.78 33.66 -19.63
C LEU A 109 37.10 32.89 -19.61
N HIS A 110 38.20 33.56 -19.27
CA HIS A 110 39.52 32.95 -19.23
C HIS A 110 39.60 31.83 -18.17
N LYS A 111 39.07 32.06 -16.96
CA LYS A 111 39.06 31.07 -15.87
C LYS A 111 38.21 29.83 -16.19
N LYS A 112 37.11 30.00 -16.94
CA LYS A 112 36.18 28.92 -17.28
C LYS A 112 36.69 28.01 -18.41
N TYR A 113 37.39 28.58 -19.38
CA TYR A 113 37.77 27.88 -20.61
C TYR A 113 39.27 27.62 -20.77
N TYR A 114 40.12 28.35 -20.05
CA TYR A 114 41.58 28.32 -20.22
C TYR A 114 42.30 28.09 -18.89
N LYS A 115 41.79 27.18 -18.04
CA LYS A 115 42.50 26.74 -16.81
C LYS A 115 43.95 26.38 -17.15
N ILE A 116 44.89 27.20 -16.69
CA ILE A 116 46.30 26.86 -16.47
C ILE A 116 46.43 26.46 -15.01
#